data_AF-A0A4U0SN72-F1
#
_entry.id   AF-A0A4U0SN72-F1
#
_cell.length_a   1.000
_cell.length_b   1.000
_cell.length_c   1.000
_cell.angle_alpha   90.00
_cell.angle_beta   90.00
_cell.angle_gamma   90.00
#
_symmetry.space_group_name_H-M   'P 1'
#
loop_
_entity.id
_entity.type
_entity.pdbx_description
1 polymer ?
#
loop_
_entity_poly.entity_id
_entity_poly.type
_entity_poly.pdbx_seq_one_letter_code
_entity_poly.pdbx_strand_id
1 'polypeptide(L)' 'MSVTQIELDDEALADAMRLLGTKTKKDTVNTALRNVVAGLKALEAFDRLAARGAQGEFDQAAEAHAAAKRAREEVWAQ' A
#
# COMPACT_ATOMS: atom_id res chain seq x y z
N MET A 1 17.84 15.63 -1.68
CA MET A 1 18.13 15.00 -0.38
C MET A 1 18.74 16.09 0.49
N SER A 2 18.20 16.33 1.68
CA SER A 2 18.78 17.28 2.64
C SER A 2 19.72 16.53 3.60
N VAL A 3 20.72 17.24 4.13
CA VAL A 3 21.60 16.70 5.16
C VAL A 3 21.10 17.16 6.52
N THR A 4 20.90 16.21 7.43
CA THR A 4 20.48 16.46 8.80
C THR A 4 21.41 15.70 9.73
N GLN A 5 21.90 16.36 10.78
CA GLN A 5 22.68 15.70 11.83
C GLN A 5 21.73 15.14 12.88
N ILE A 6 21.73 13.83 13.06
CA ILE A 6 20.95 13.10 14.05
C ILE A 6 21.84 12.02 14.66
N GLU A 7 21.67 11.78 15.96
CA GLU A 7 22.26 10.62 16.62
C GLU A 7 21.42 9.37 16.29
N LEU A 8 22.09 8.27 15.99
CA LEU A 8 21.47 7.00 15.66
C LEU A 8 22.05 5.93 16.59
N ASP A 9 21.18 5.05 17.07
CA ASP A 9 21.61 3.83 17.75
C ASP A 9 22.38 2.95 16.75
N ASP A 10 23.67 2.73 17.02
CA ASP A 10 24.56 1.99 16.12
C ASP A 10 24.22 0.49 16.07
N GLU A 11 23.66 -0.10 17.13
CA GLU A 11 23.22 -1.50 17.13
C GLU A 11 21.98 -1.66 16.26
N ALA A 12 20.98 -0.80 16.45
CA ALA A 12 19.77 -0.79 15.63
C ALA A 12 20.09 -0.51 14.15
N LEU A 13 21.04 0.39 13.89
CA LEU A 13 21.48 0.70 12.53
C LEU A 13 22.21 -0.49 11.88
N ALA A 14 23.06 -1.20 12.63
CA ALA A 14 23.74 -2.39 12.14
C ALA A 14 22.74 -3.51 11.80
N ASP A 15 21.72 -3.72 12.63
CA ASP A 15 20.66 -4.69 12.36
C ASP A 15 19.84 -4.30 11.13
N ALA A 16 19.46 -3.03 11.01
CA ALA A 16 18.76 -2.52 9.84
C ALA A 16 19.62 -2.69 8.57
N MET A 17 20.93 -2.42 8.63
CA MET A 17 21.86 -2.64 7.51
C MET A 17 21.89 -4.10 7.08
N ARG A 18 21.96 -5.02 8.04
CA ARG A 18 21.95 -6.47 7.79
C ARG A 18 20.63 -6.93 7.17
N LEU A 19 19.50 -6.49 7.72
CA LEU A 19 18.17 -6.87 7.26
C LEU A 19 17.83 -6.30 5.88
N LEU A 20 18.26 -5.06 5.61
CA LEU A 20 18.01 -4.38 4.34
C LEU A 20 19.09 -4.67 3.28
N GLY A 21 20.18 -5.35 3.66
CA GLY A 21 21.29 -5.66 2.75
C GLY A 21 22.06 -4.43 2.25
N THR A 22 21.97 -3.31 2.98
CA THR A 22 22.57 -2.03 2.59
C THR A 22 23.98 -1.89 3.13
N LYS A 23 24.86 -1.25 2.34
CA LYS A 23 26.29 -1.12 2.67
C LYS A 23 26.64 0.20 3.37
N THR A 24 25.74 1.17 3.38
CA THR A 24 26.02 2.51 3.95
C THR A 24 24.92 2.97 4.89
N LYS A 25 25.28 3.73 5.92
CA LYS A 25 24.33 4.29 6.90
C LYS A 25 23.21 5.08 6.19
N LYS A 26 23.57 5.98 5.26
CA LYS A 26 22.60 6.80 4.50
C LYS A 26 21.61 5.98 3.68
N ASP A 27 22.07 4.88 3.07
CA ASP A 27 21.23 4.06 2.21
C ASP A 27 20.22 3.26 3.04
N THR A 28 20.68 2.76 4.19
CA THR A 28 19.84 2.09 5.21
C THR A 28 18.74 3.00 5.69
N VAL A 29 19.08 4.22 6.14
CA VAL A 29 18.09 5.18 6.66
C VAL A 29 17.08 5.56 5.59
N ASN A 30 17.54 5.89 4.38
CA ASN A 30 16.64 6.25 3.28
C ASN A 30 15.74 5.09 2.87
N THR A 31 16.25 3.86 2.83
CA THR A 31 15.47 2.66 2.48
C THR A 31 14.46 2.34 3.58
N ALA A 32 14.86 2.39 4.85
CA ALA A 32 13.97 2.20 5.99
C ALA A 32 12.80 3.21 5.96
N LEU A 33 13.08 4.50 5.75
CA LEU A 33 12.05 5.54 5.67
C LEU A 33 11.07 5.29 4.52
N ARG A 34 11.55 4.89 3.34
CA ARG A 34 10.68 4.55 2.21
C ARG A 34 9.79 3.35 2.53
N ASN A 35 10.34 2.31 3.16
CA ASN A 35 9.58 1.11 3.52
C ASN A 35 8.50 1.42 4.55
N VAL A 36 8.81 2.22 5.57
CA VAL A 36 7.83 2.65 6.58
C VAL A 36 6.70 3.44 5.91
N VAL A 37 7.02 4.43 5.09
CA VAL A 37 5.99 5.23 4.39
C VAL A 37 5.15 4.36 3.45
N ALA A 38 5.76 3.42 2.74
CA ALA A 38 5.04 2.49 1.88
C ALA A 38 4.07 1.61 2.69
N GLY A 39 4.50 1.09 3.84
CA GLY A 39 3.67 0.30 4.73
C GLY A 39 2.49 1.09 5.29
N LEU A 40 2.72 2.32 5.75
CA LEU A 40 1.65 3.18 6.26
C LEU A 40 0.63 3.55 5.17
N LYS A 41 1.10 3.87 3.96
CA LYS A 41 0.19 4.12 2.81
C LYS A 41 -0.65 2.90 2.44
N ALA A 42 -0.07 1.70 2.54
CA ALA A 42 -0.81 0.47 2.31
C ALA A 42 -1.91 0.30 3.38
N LEU A 43 -1.59 0.53 4.65
CA LEU A 43 -2.57 0.47 5.74
C LEU A 43 -3.71 1.49 5.52
N GLU A 44 -3.41 2.74 5.20
CA GLU A 44 -4.43 3.74 4.88
C GLU A 44 -5.31 3.33 3.68
N ALA A 45 -4.73 2.66 2.68
CA ALA A 45 -5.49 2.15 1.55
C ALA A 45 -6.44 1.03 1.97
N PHE A 46 -5.99 0.13 2.85
CA PHE A 46 -6.85 -0.90 3.44
C PHE A 46 -7.99 -0.30 4.25
N ASP A 47 -7.72 0.72 5.08
CA ASP A 47 -8.77 1.40 5.85
C ASP A 47 -9.82 2.04 4.94
N ARG A 48 -9.39 2.69 3.85
CA ARG A 48 -10.31 3.23 2.83
C ARG A 48 -11.14 2.12 2.18
N LEU A 49 -10.54 0.98 1.83
CA LEU A 49 -11.27 -0.14 1.25
C LEU A 49 -12.27 -0.74 2.24
N ALA A 50 -11.88 -0.87 3.52
CA ALA A 50 -12.76 -1.36 4.57
C ALA A 50 -13.96 -0.43 4.78
N ALA A 51 -13.75 0.89 4.79
CA ALA A 51 -14.82 1.87 4.89
C ALA A 51 -15.81 1.79 3.73
N ARG A 52 -15.32 1.67 2.49
CA ARG A 52 -16.17 1.48 1.29
C ARG A 52 -16.97 0.18 1.35
N GLY A 53 -16.34 -0.90 1.84
CA GLY A 53 -17.02 -2.18 2.08
C GLY A 53 -18.14 -2.05 3.11
N ALA A 54 -17.89 -1.37 4.23
CA ALA A 54 -18.91 -1.11 5.25
C ALA A 54 -20.09 -0.27 4.74
N GLN A 55 -19.88 0.57 3.72
CA GLN A 55 -20.92 1.34 3.04
C GLN A 55 -21.69 0.52 1.98
N GLY A 56 -21.34 -0.77 1.78
CA GLY A 56 -22.00 -1.64 0.81
C GLY A 56 -21.63 -1.34 -0.65
N GLU A 57 -20.57 -0.55 -0.89
CA GLU A 57 -20.19 -0.17 -2.26
C GLU A 57 -19.83 -1.38 -3.15
N PHE A 58 -19.27 -2.44 -2.55
CA PHE A 58 -18.91 -3.65 -3.29
C PHE A 58 -20.14 -4.46 -3.71
N ASP A 59 -21.17 -4.53 -2.88
CA ASP A 59 -22.43 -5.20 -3.21
C ASP A 59 -23.13 -4.47 -4.36
N GLN A 60 -23.20 -3.14 -4.29
CA GLN A 60 -23.75 -2.29 -5.35
C GLN A 60 -22.98 -2.48 -6.67
N ALA A 61 -21.65 -2.54 -6.61
CA ALA A 61 -20.82 -2.77 -7.79
C ALA A 61 -21.06 -4.16 -8.41
N ALA A 62 -21.25 -5.19 -7.58
CA ALA A 62 -21.54 -6.56 -8.04
C ALA A 62 -22.91 -6.63 -8.74
N GLU A 63 -23.93 -5.98 -8.18
CA GLU A 63 -25.25 -5.89 -8.78
C GLU A 63 -25.22 -5.17 -10.14
N ALA A 64 -24.54 -4.02 -10.21
CA ALA A 64 -24.37 -3.27 -11.44
C ALA A 64 -23.65 -4.09 -12.53
N HIS A 65 -22.59 -4.82 -12.15
CA HIS A 65 -21.89 -5.71 -13.08
C HIS A 65 -22.79 -6.83 -13.60
N ALA A 66 -23.59 -7.45 -12.72
CA ALA A 66 -24.53 -8.50 -13.12
C ALA A 66 -25.61 -7.96 -14.07
N ALA A 67 -26.13 -6.75 -13.82
CA ALA A 67 -27.07 -6.08 -14.70
C ALA A 67 -26.47 -5.80 -16.09
N ALA A 68 -25.26 -5.25 -16.14
CA ALA A 68 -24.56 -5.00 -17.39
C ALA A 68 -24.30 -6.29 -18.18
N LYS A 69 -23.99 -7.39 -17.49
CA LYS A 69 -23.81 -8.70 -18.13
C LYS A 69 -25.11 -9.18 -18.78
N ARG A 70 -26.24 -9.16 -18.07
CA ARG A 70 -27.55 -9.56 -18.61
C ARG A 70 -27.92 -8.75 -19.85
N ALA A 71 -27.74 -7.42 -19.80
CA ALA A 71 -28.03 -6.56 -20.94
C ALA A 71 -27.18 -6.91 -22.19
N ARG A 72 -25.91 -7.28 -22.01
CA ARG A 72 -25.06 -7.72 -23.15
C ARG A 72 -25.54 -9.05 -23.74
N GLU A 73 -25.92 -9.99 -22.89
CA GLU A 73 -26.45 -11.30 -23.32
C GLU A 73 -27.76 -11.14 -24.08
N GLU A 74 -28.64 -10.24 -23.64
CA GLU A 74 -29.91 -9.93 -24.32
C GLU A 74 -29.70 -9.30 -25.71
N VAL A 75 -28.69 -8.43 -25.86
CA VAL A 75 -28.34 -7.83 -27.16
C VAL A 75 -27.78 -8.85 -28.15
N TRP A 76 -27.02 -9.84 -27.68
CA TRP A 76 -26.48 -10.91 -28.55
C TRP A 76 -27.48 -12.04 -28.84
N ALA A 77 -28.58 -12.10 -28.10
CA ALA A 77 -29.65 -13.06 -28.33
C ALA A 77 -30.70 -12.57 -29.35
N GLN A 78 -30.65 -11.31 -29.77
CA GLN A 78 -31.47 -10.71 -30.85
C GLN A 78 -30.72 -10.74 -32.18
#